data_AF-A0A9N8RTX0-F1
#
_entry.id   AF-A0A9N8RTX0-F1
#
_cell.length_a   1.000
_cell.length_b   1.000
_cell.length_c   1.000
_cell.angle_alpha   90.00
_cell.angle_beta   90.00
_cell.angle_gamma   90.00
#
_symmetry.space_group_name_H-M   'P 1'
#
loop_
_entity.id
_entity.type
_entity.pdbx_description
1 polymer ?
#
loop_
_entity_poly.entity_id
_entity_poly.type
_entity_poly.pdbx_seq_one_letter_code
_entity_poly.pdbx_strand_id
1 'polypeptide(L)'
;MEHRQANVDQPKSLGDSAVKATRIRQLHEPHVAPLTAYVEELRLEAGPGAEIPDFDPWDAGVNAEILFLLEAPGARAVASTFVSRNNPDETAKNMFLLHQDACIPRTRTLLWNVVPWYIGDGARIRAATPHDLERGLKPLPRLIQMLPKLRAVVFMGKNAQQAQPQVAALRPDLSLFACAHPSPKVINTRPGNRDAILAVLRDAAAFLEQAPGATLYESQPPRLALIARKPPTRDEQVAQHITQVLRSLVSVQKREQAKETTFLSFSQEIDELKRALVLLGADV
;
A
#
# COMPACT_ATOMS: atom_id res chain seq x y z
N MET A 1 10.16 -13.84 27.64
CA MET A 1 9.82 -12.41 27.77
C MET A 1 10.48 -11.71 26.59
N GLU A 2 9.88 -10.98 25.66
CA GLU A 2 8.53 -10.50 25.35
C GLU A 2 8.53 -10.25 23.83
N HIS A 3 7.66 -10.90 23.05
CA HIS A 3 7.43 -10.57 21.64
C HIS A 3 5.93 -10.38 21.38
N ARG A 4 5.30 -9.58 22.24
CA ARG A 4 3.92 -9.12 22.09
C ARG A 4 3.89 -7.65 21.68
N GLN A 5 4.63 -7.31 20.62
CA GLN A 5 4.64 -5.97 20.04
C GLN A 5 4.30 -5.99 18.53
N ALA A 6 3.67 -7.07 18.05
CA ALA A 6 3.18 -7.14 16.69
C ALA A 6 1.80 -6.44 16.60
N ASN A 7 1.73 -5.33 15.85
CA ASN A 7 0.52 -4.59 15.40
C ASN A 7 0.17 -3.25 16.07
N VAL A 8 1.09 -2.54 16.73
CA VAL A 8 0.84 -1.11 17.03
C VAL A 8 1.27 -0.26 15.84
N ASP A 9 0.37 0.55 15.31
CA ASP A 9 0.70 1.53 14.28
C ASP A 9 1.51 2.69 14.88
N GLN A 10 2.79 2.72 14.55
CA GLN A 10 3.75 3.67 15.09
C GLN A 10 4.74 4.12 14.01
N PRO A 11 5.28 5.36 14.09
CA PRO A 11 6.26 5.84 13.14
C PRO A 11 7.52 4.96 13.19
N LYS A 12 8.20 4.82 12.04
CA LYS A 12 9.45 4.06 11.88
C LYS A 12 9.36 2.54 12.13
N SER A 13 8.17 1.98 12.33
CA SER A 13 8.00 0.54 12.60
C SER A 13 8.49 -0.37 11.47
N LEU A 14 8.54 0.11 10.22
CA LEU A 14 9.09 -0.67 9.09
C LEU A 14 10.63 -0.80 9.12
N GLY A 15 11.30 -0.23 10.12
CA GLY A 15 12.68 -0.58 10.44
C GLY A 15 12.84 -1.98 11.03
N ASP A 16 11.76 -2.56 11.57
CA ASP A 16 11.74 -3.93 12.08
C ASP A 16 11.41 -4.93 10.96
N SER A 17 12.31 -5.90 10.77
CA SER A 17 12.15 -6.97 9.77
C SER A 17 10.88 -7.82 9.95
N ALA A 18 10.42 -8.06 11.18
CA ALA A 18 9.22 -8.83 11.46
C ALA A 18 7.95 -8.06 11.09
N VAL A 19 7.94 -6.74 11.35
CA VAL A 19 6.87 -5.83 10.92
C VAL A 19 6.84 -5.76 9.40
N LYS A 20 8.00 -5.57 8.75
CA LYS A 20 8.11 -5.57 7.29
C LYS A 20 7.62 -6.89 6.66
N ALA A 21 8.07 -8.04 7.17
CA ALA A 21 7.64 -9.34 6.67
C ALA A 21 6.13 -9.55 6.84
N THR A 22 5.55 -9.03 7.91
CA THR A 22 4.09 -9.03 8.11
C THR A 22 3.40 -8.15 7.09
N ARG A 23 3.90 -6.94 6.84
CA ARG A 23 3.33 -6.02 5.85
C ARG A 23 3.38 -6.60 4.43
N ILE A 24 4.45 -7.29 4.05
CA ILE A 24 4.58 -7.93 2.73
C ILE A 24 3.49 -8.97 2.50
N ARG A 25 3.13 -9.77 3.52
CA ARG A 25 2.05 -10.77 3.38
C ARG A 25 0.67 -10.16 3.09
N GLN A 26 0.52 -8.85 3.31
CA GLN A 26 -0.74 -8.13 3.12
C GLN A 26 -0.87 -7.51 1.72
N LEU A 27 0.17 -7.58 0.87
CA LEU A 27 0.12 -7.05 -0.50
C LEU A 27 -0.95 -7.73 -1.38
N HIS A 28 -1.41 -8.91 -0.99
CA HIS A 28 -2.48 -9.63 -1.69
C HIS A 28 -3.86 -9.40 -1.06
N GLU A 29 -3.99 -8.49 -0.09
CA GLU A 29 -5.30 -8.12 0.46
C GLU A 29 -6.15 -7.42 -0.62
N PRO A 30 -7.48 -7.65 -0.69
CA PRO A 30 -8.29 -7.25 -1.84
C PRO A 30 -8.25 -5.76 -2.19
N HIS A 31 -8.09 -4.87 -1.21
CA HIS A 31 -8.06 -3.43 -1.45
C HIS A 31 -6.72 -2.94 -1.98
N VAL A 32 -5.61 -3.67 -1.79
CA VAL A 32 -4.27 -3.25 -2.22
C VAL A 32 -3.73 -4.08 -3.39
N ALA A 33 -4.19 -5.32 -3.57
CA ALA A 33 -3.71 -6.21 -4.63
C ALA A 33 -3.73 -5.60 -6.05
N PRO A 34 -4.76 -4.83 -6.48
CA PRO A 34 -4.72 -4.16 -7.78
C PRO A 34 -3.57 -3.16 -7.89
N LEU A 35 -3.30 -2.40 -6.81
CA LEU A 35 -2.21 -1.45 -6.76
C LEU A 35 -0.85 -2.16 -6.77
N THR A 36 -0.72 -3.31 -6.11
CA THR A 36 0.48 -4.15 -6.18
C THR A 36 0.76 -4.60 -7.61
N ALA A 37 -0.25 -5.11 -8.32
CA ALA A 37 -0.12 -5.48 -9.73
C ALA A 37 0.30 -4.28 -10.61
N TYR A 38 -0.28 -3.11 -10.36
CA TYR A 38 0.14 -1.86 -11.03
C TYR A 38 1.61 -1.53 -10.76
N VAL A 39 2.12 -1.69 -9.54
CA VAL A 39 3.55 -1.48 -9.25
C VAL A 39 4.43 -2.51 -9.97
N GLU A 40 4.01 -3.76 -10.06
CA GLU A 40 4.72 -4.80 -10.84
C GLU A 40 4.82 -4.42 -12.31
N GLU A 41 3.73 -3.94 -12.92
CA GLU A 41 3.73 -3.42 -14.30
C GLU A 41 4.70 -2.24 -14.45
N LEU A 42 4.69 -1.28 -13.52
CA LEU A 42 5.63 -0.15 -13.57
C LEU A 42 7.09 -0.59 -13.51
N ARG A 43 7.42 -1.62 -12.71
CA ARG A 43 8.78 -2.17 -12.62
C ARG A 43 9.18 -2.80 -13.96
N LEU A 44 8.27 -3.49 -14.64
CA LEU A 44 8.51 -4.06 -15.97
C LEU A 44 8.73 -2.97 -17.03
N GLU A 45 7.91 -1.92 -17.03
CA GLU A 45 8.00 -0.80 -17.99
C GLU A 45 9.26 0.04 -17.80
N ALA A 46 9.65 0.31 -16.54
CA ALA A 46 10.83 1.11 -16.23
C ALA A 46 12.15 0.36 -16.54
N GLY A 47 12.10 -0.96 -16.62
CA GLY A 47 13.23 -1.83 -16.95
C GLY A 47 14.06 -2.27 -15.73
N PRO A 48 15.08 -3.11 -15.96
CA PRO A 48 15.92 -3.66 -14.90
C PRO A 48 16.57 -2.58 -14.04
N GLY A 49 16.49 -2.74 -12.71
CA GLY A 49 17.10 -1.82 -11.74
C GLY A 49 16.20 -0.67 -11.28
N ALA A 50 14.98 -0.54 -11.80
CA ALA A 50 14.02 0.43 -11.29
C ALA A 50 13.50 0.02 -9.89
N GLU A 51 13.93 0.75 -8.86
CA GLU A 51 13.49 0.54 -7.49
C GLU A 51 12.19 1.31 -7.21
N ILE A 52 11.06 0.64 -7.40
CA ILE A 52 9.71 1.18 -7.13
C ILE A 52 9.15 0.46 -5.89
N PRO A 53 8.98 1.13 -4.74
CA PRO A 53 8.35 0.54 -3.56
C PRO A 53 6.85 0.31 -3.78
N ASP A 54 6.28 -0.68 -3.10
CA ASP A 54 4.84 -0.95 -3.15
C ASP A 54 4.05 0.10 -2.36
N PHE A 55 2.75 0.19 -2.63
CA PHE A 55 1.81 0.90 -1.75
C PHE A 55 1.75 0.19 -0.40
N ASP A 56 1.50 0.94 0.66
CA ASP A 56 1.34 0.38 1.99
C ASP A 56 -0.05 -0.30 2.18
N PRO A 57 -0.12 -1.61 2.46
CA PRO A 57 -1.38 -2.31 2.74
C PRO A 57 -2.24 -1.74 3.89
N TRP A 58 -1.65 -0.97 4.82
CA TRP A 58 -2.40 -0.34 5.91
C TRP A 58 -3.08 0.97 5.51
N ASP A 59 -2.77 1.50 4.33
CA ASP A 59 -3.51 2.60 3.73
C ASP A 59 -4.79 2.06 3.04
N ALA A 60 -5.62 2.95 2.50
CA ALA A 60 -6.95 2.61 1.97
C ALA A 60 -6.92 1.72 0.70
N GLY A 61 -5.76 1.59 0.07
CA GLY A 61 -5.63 0.95 -1.25
C GLY A 61 -6.52 1.63 -2.29
N VAL A 62 -7.21 0.85 -3.12
CA VAL A 62 -8.15 1.36 -4.15
C VAL A 62 -9.34 2.12 -3.56
N ASN A 63 -9.61 1.99 -2.26
CA ASN A 63 -10.71 2.68 -1.58
C ASN A 63 -10.36 4.10 -1.11
N ALA A 64 -9.18 4.62 -1.46
CA ALA A 64 -8.73 5.92 -1.01
C ALA A 64 -9.67 7.06 -1.45
N GLU A 65 -9.97 7.95 -0.51
CA GLU A 65 -10.71 9.19 -0.76
C GLU A 65 -9.77 10.39 -0.92
N ILE A 66 -8.58 10.34 -0.30
CA ILE A 66 -7.50 11.31 -0.51
C ILE A 66 -6.23 10.60 -0.98
N LEU A 67 -5.65 11.11 -2.06
CA LEU A 67 -4.29 10.77 -2.50
C LEU A 67 -3.30 11.86 -2.08
N PHE A 68 -2.24 11.48 -1.38
CA PHE A 68 -1.13 12.36 -1.03
C PHE A 68 0.02 12.11 -2.01
N LEU A 69 0.42 13.13 -2.76
CA LEU A 69 1.51 13.07 -3.73
C LEU A 69 2.75 13.77 -3.19
N LEU A 70 3.85 13.02 -3.10
CA LEU A 70 5.19 13.51 -2.78
C LEU A 70 6.08 13.45 -4.02
N GLU A 71 7.37 13.78 -3.88
CA GLU A 71 8.31 13.88 -5.00
C GLU A 71 8.74 12.51 -5.55
N ALA A 72 9.51 11.76 -4.77
CA ALA A 72 10.15 10.51 -5.15
C ALA A 72 10.43 9.67 -3.88
N PRO A 73 10.43 8.33 -3.97
CA PRO A 73 10.78 7.50 -2.82
C PRO A 73 12.22 7.75 -2.37
N GLY A 74 12.44 7.79 -1.06
CA GLY A 74 13.79 7.82 -0.47
C GLY A 74 14.38 6.42 -0.28
N ALA A 75 15.68 6.35 0.02
CA ALA A 75 16.39 5.07 0.23
C ALA A 75 15.74 4.20 1.32
N ARG A 76 15.10 4.80 2.33
CA ARG A 76 14.39 4.06 3.37
C ARG A 76 13.07 3.46 2.91
N ALA A 77 12.39 4.08 1.94
CA ALA A 77 11.20 3.52 1.31
C ALA A 77 11.55 2.32 0.41
N VAL A 78 12.67 2.42 -0.31
CA VAL A 78 13.23 1.29 -1.08
C VAL A 78 13.60 0.14 -0.14
N ALA A 79 14.38 0.42 0.91
CA ALA A 79 14.79 -0.60 1.87
C ALA A 79 13.62 -1.24 2.62
N SER A 80 12.57 -0.48 2.93
CA SER A 80 11.35 -1.00 3.57
C SER A 80 10.41 -1.71 2.60
N THR A 81 10.60 -1.53 1.28
CA THR A 81 9.74 -1.95 0.17
C THR A 81 8.39 -1.24 0.07
N PHE A 82 8.15 -0.16 0.82
CA PHE A 82 6.86 0.53 0.83
C PHE A 82 6.98 2.06 0.73
N VAL A 83 6.02 2.69 0.05
CA VAL A 83 5.69 4.11 0.25
C VAL A 83 4.78 4.21 1.48
N SER A 84 5.36 4.55 2.63
CA SER A 84 4.67 4.43 3.91
C SER A 84 5.03 5.54 4.91
N ARG A 85 4.03 5.95 5.70
CA ARG A 85 4.20 6.77 6.92
C ARG A 85 4.88 6.02 8.08
N ASN A 86 5.09 4.71 7.95
CA ASN A 86 5.82 3.89 8.91
C ASN A 86 7.30 3.67 8.52
N ASN A 87 7.76 4.22 7.39
CA ASN A 87 9.16 4.06 6.98
C ASN A 87 10.13 4.59 8.03
N PRO A 88 11.33 3.98 8.18
CA PRO A 88 12.32 4.35 9.20
C PRO A 88 13.10 5.62 8.80
N ASP A 89 12.37 6.69 8.50
CA ASP A 89 12.90 8.02 8.21
C ASP A 89 12.05 9.13 8.82
N GLU A 90 12.60 10.34 8.89
CA GLU A 90 11.92 11.47 9.52
C GLU A 90 10.80 12.06 8.67
N THR A 91 10.84 11.92 7.34
CA THR A 91 9.75 12.42 6.47
C THR A 91 8.50 11.58 6.71
N ALA A 92 8.64 10.25 6.76
CA ALA A 92 7.55 9.33 7.07
C ALA A 92 7.01 9.55 8.50
N LYS A 93 7.89 9.74 9.49
CA LYS A 93 7.47 10.11 10.85
C LYS A 93 6.68 11.43 10.86
N ASN A 94 7.14 12.46 10.15
CA ASN A 94 6.41 13.72 10.08
C ASN A 94 5.04 13.55 9.42
N MET A 95 4.97 12.76 8.34
CA MET A 95 3.69 12.39 7.72
C MET A 95 2.76 11.69 8.70
N PHE A 96 3.25 10.70 9.45
CA PHE A 96 2.47 10.02 10.48
C PHE A 96 1.87 11.00 11.49
N LEU A 97 2.72 11.86 12.08
CA LEU A 97 2.30 12.81 13.12
C LEU A 97 1.35 13.89 12.57
N LEU A 98 1.61 14.40 11.36
CA LEU A 98 0.73 15.39 10.73
C LEU A 98 -0.67 14.82 10.44
N HIS A 99 -0.75 13.57 9.98
CA HIS A 99 -2.04 12.91 9.78
C HIS A 99 -2.78 12.68 11.10
N GLN A 100 -2.05 12.30 12.15
CA GLN A 100 -2.63 12.13 13.49
C GLN A 100 -3.18 13.46 14.03
N ASP A 101 -2.40 14.55 13.95
CA ASP A 101 -2.80 15.88 14.42
C ASP A 101 -3.93 16.52 13.59
N ALA A 102 -4.07 16.10 12.33
CA ALA A 102 -5.15 16.49 11.43
C ALA A 102 -6.39 15.59 11.57
N CYS A 103 -6.32 14.54 12.39
CA CYS A 103 -7.40 13.55 12.57
C CYS A 103 -7.86 12.91 11.26
N ILE A 104 -6.95 12.70 10.29
CA ILE A 104 -7.30 12.05 9.01
C ILE A 104 -7.21 10.53 9.17
N PRO A 105 -8.31 9.78 9.01
CA PRO A 105 -8.28 8.33 9.13
C PRO A 105 -7.39 7.71 8.05
N ARG A 106 -6.40 6.92 8.47
CA ARG A 106 -5.47 6.25 7.55
C ARG A 106 -6.19 5.42 6.48
N THR A 107 -7.27 4.76 6.88
CA THR A 107 -8.16 3.93 6.05
C THR A 107 -8.89 4.68 4.94
N ARG A 108 -8.76 6.01 4.85
CA ARG A 108 -9.32 6.86 3.79
C ARG A 108 -8.26 7.47 2.88
N THR A 109 -6.98 7.18 3.13
CA THR A 109 -5.86 7.87 2.48
C THR A 109 -4.94 6.90 1.76
N LEU A 110 -4.23 7.40 0.75
CA LEU A 110 -3.15 6.69 0.05
C LEU A 110 -1.96 7.64 -0.11
N LEU A 111 -0.74 7.15 0.09
CA LEU A 111 0.49 7.89 -0.18
C LEU A 111 1.15 7.39 -1.47
N TRP A 112 1.62 8.32 -2.29
CA TRP A 112 2.38 8.02 -3.51
C TRP A 112 3.37 9.13 -3.88
N ASN A 113 4.18 8.88 -4.90
CA ASN A 113 5.16 9.84 -5.42
C ASN A 113 4.91 10.13 -6.90
N VAL A 114 5.11 11.38 -7.32
CA VAL A 114 4.99 11.76 -8.74
C VAL A 114 6.12 11.19 -9.60
N VAL A 115 7.27 10.87 -9.00
CA VAL A 115 8.30 10.01 -9.60
C VAL A 115 8.26 8.67 -8.85
N PRO A 116 7.71 7.60 -9.43
CA PRO A 116 7.47 6.34 -8.71
C PRO A 116 8.73 5.60 -8.26
N TRP A 117 9.85 5.77 -8.98
CA TRP A 117 11.11 5.08 -8.73
C TRP A 117 12.10 5.92 -7.94
N TYR A 118 13.01 5.25 -7.26
CA TYR A 118 14.17 5.90 -6.64
C TYR A 118 15.08 6.52 -7.70
N ILE A 119 15.50 7.76 -7.44
CA ILE A 119 16.34 8.54 -8.36
C ILE A 119 17.73 8.85 -7.79
N GLY A 120 18.12 8.23 -6.67
CA GLY A 120 19.40 8.49 -6.00
C GLY A 120 20.56 7.59 -6.43
N ASP A 121 21.66 7.67 -5.68
CA ASP A 121 22.91 6.91 -5.88
C ASP A 121 23.05 5.69 -4.94
N GLY A 122 21.97 5.33 -4.26
CA GLY A 122 21.93 4.26 -3.24
C GLY A 122 22.26 4.77 -1.83
N ALA A 123 22.98 5.88 -1.69
CA ALA A 123 23.27 6.52 -0.41
C ALA A 123 22.34 7.71 -0.13
N ARG A 124 22.02 8.49 -1.16
CA ARG A 124 21.20 9.71 -1.05
C ARG A 124 20.26 9.87 -2.23
N ILE A 125 19.05 10.32 -1.93
CA ILE A 125 18.13 10.80 -2.96
C ILE A 125 18.64 12.16 -3.47
N ARG A 126 18.62 12.35 -4.79
CA ARG A 126 18.80 13.67 -5.41
C ARG A 126 17.44 14.30 -5.71
N ALA A 127 17.42 15.61 -5.95
CA ALA A 127 16.22 16.27 -6.45
C ALA A 127 15.83 15.72 -7.83
N ALA A 128 14.53 15.60 -8.07
CA ALA A 128 13.97 15.28 -9.37
C ALA A 128 14.30 16.36 -10.40
N THR A 129 14.77 15.95 -11.57
CA THR A 129 14.93 16.82 -12.73
C THR A 129 13.59 16.97 -13.46
N PRO A 130 13.44 17.97 -14.35
CA PRO A 130 12.27 18.06 -15.22
C PRO A 130 12.02 16.77 -16.03
N HIS A 131 13.08 16.08 -16.47
CA HIS A 131 12.95 14.82 -17.18
C HIS A 131 12.46 13.67 -16.29
N ASP A 132 12.89 13.62 -15.02
CA ASP A 132 12.36 12.63 -14.07
C ASP A 132 10.87 12.85 -13.83
N LEU A 133 10.45 14.11 -13.66
CA LEU A 133 9.04 14.47 -13.48
C LEU A 133 8.22 14.15 -14.72
N GLU A 134 8.68 14.51 -15.91
CA GLU A 134 7.99 14.20 -17.17
C GLU A 134 7.73 12.70 -17.30
N ARG A 135 8.74 11.85 -17.02
CA ARG A 135 8.56 10.40 -17.06
C ARG A 135 7.70 9.88 -15.92
N GLY A 136 7.89 10.38 -14.71
CA GLY A 136 7.17 9.93 -13.51
C GLY A 136 5.68 10.25 -13.54
N LEU A 137 5.29 11.33 -14.21
CA LEU A 137 3.89 11.75 -14.35
C LEU A 137 3.11 10.95 -15.40
N LYS A 138 3.78 10.27 -16.34
CA LYS A 138 3.13 9.42 -17.36
C LYS A 138 2.22 8.33 -16.77
N PRO A 139 2.63 7.59 -15.73
CA PRO A 139 1.77 6.56 -15.13
C PRO A 139 0.67 7.10 -14.19
N LEU A 140 0.75 8.36 -13.73
CA LEU A 140 -0.19 8.93 -12.76
C LEU A 140 -1.69 8.82 -13.17
N PRO A 141 -2.08 9.00 -14.45
CA PRO A 141 -3.48 8.82 -14.86
C PRO A 141 -4.02 7.41 -14.61
N ARG A 142 -3.20 6.37 -14.83
CA ARG A 142 -3.61 4.97 -14.54
C ARG A 142 -3.88 4.79 -13.06
N LEU A 143 -3.00 5.29 -12.20
CA LEU A 143 -3.23 5.26 -10.75
C LEU A 143 -4.54 5.94 -10.37
N ILE A 144 -4.79 7.16 -10.86
CA ILE A 144 -6.02 7.91 -10.51
C ILE A 144 -7.28 7.17 -10.96
N GLN A 145 -7.27 6.49 -12.11
CA GLN A 145 -8.39 5.69 -12.59
C GLN A 145 -8.69 4.48 -11.71
N MET A 146 -7.69 3.95 -11.00
CA MET A 146 -7.85 2.82 -10.07
C MET A 146 -8.46 3.22 -8.72
N LEU A 147 -8.68 4.52 -8.47
CA LEU A 147 -9.19 5.06 -7.20
C LEU A 147 -10.64 5.58 -7.37
N PRO A 148 -11.65 4.70 -7.44
CA PRO A 148 -13.04 5.07 -7.72
C PRO A 148 -13.67 5.99 -6.65
N LYS A 149 -13.12 5.98 -5.43
CA LYS A 149 -13.61 6.81 -4.31
C LYS A 149 -12.81 8.10 -4.13
N LEU A 150 -11.84 8.38 -5.00
CA LEU A 150 -10.99 9.56 -4.87
C LEU A 150 -11.82 10.83 -4.99
N ARG A 151 -11.69 11.71 -4.00
CA ARG A 151 -12.38 12.99 -3.88
C ARG A 151 -11.42 14.17 -3.79
N ALA A 152 -10.21 13.95 -3.29
CA ALA A 152 -9.19 15.00 -3.18
C ALA A 152 -7.76 14.50 -3.43
N VAL A 153 -6.89 15.43 -3.81
CA VAL A 153 -5.45 15.22 -3.93
C VAL A 153 -4.72 16.30 -3.17
N VAL A 154 -3.73 15.90 -2.36
CA VAL A 154 -2.85 16.82 -1.63
C VAL A 154 -1.44 16.73 -2.21
N PHE A 155 -0.98 17.80 -2.84
CA PHE A 155 0.36 17.91 -3.43
C PHE A 155 1.36 18.47 -2.40
N MET A 156 2.30 17.62 -1.98
CA MET A 156 3.26 17.93 -0.92
C MET A 156 4.64 18.28 -1.49
N GLY A 157 4.88 19.59 -1.64
CA GLY A 157 6.13 20.14 -2.18
C GLY A 157 6.04 20.55 -3.66
N LYS A 158 7.01 21.37 -4.09
CA LYS A 158 7.00 22.02 -5.41
C LYS A 158 7.02 21.03 -6.59
N ASN A 159 7.75 19.92 -6.43
CA ASN A 159 7.84 18.89 -7.46
C ASN A 159 6.53 18.10 -7.58
N ALA A 160 5.89 17.77 -6.46
CA ALA A 160 4.56 17.15 -6.48
C ALA A 160 3.50 18.07 -7.09
N GLN A 161 3.55 19.38 -6.82
CA GLN A 161 2.62 20.38 -7.37
C GLN A 161 2.68 20.48 -8.90
N GLN A 162 3.75 20.02 -9.55
CA GLN A 162 3.82 19.95 -11.02
C GLN A 162 2.79 18.97 -11.62
N ALA A 163 2.27 18.02 -10.84
CA ALA A 163 1.20 17.13 -11.26
C ALA A 163 -0.18 17.82 -11.34
N GLN A 164 -0.35 18.98 -10.68
CA GLN A 164 -1.66 19.60 -10.48
C GLN A 164 -2.42 19.89 -11.80
N PRO A 165 -1.80 20.42 -12.87
CA PRO A 165 -2.51 20.65 -14.13
C PRO A 165 -3.00 19.35 -14.78
N GLN A 166 -2.21 18.28 -14.72
CA GLN A 166 -2.58 16.97 -15.27
C GLN A 166 -3.75 16.35 -14.49
N VAL A 167 -3.71 16.43 -13.16
CA VAL A 167 -4.80 15.94 -12.29
C VAL A 167 -6.08 16.74 -12.54
N ALA A 168 -5.99 18.08 -12.60
CA ALA A 168 -7.14 18.95 -12.84
C ALA A 168 -7.79 18.67 -14.21
N ALA A 169 -6.98 18.40 -15.24
CA ALA A 169 -7.50 18.05 -16.57
C ALA A 169 -8.14 16.65 -16.60
N LEU A 170 -7.57 15.68 -15.88
CA LEU A 170 -8.05 14.30 -15.85
C LEU A 170 -9.32 14.12 -15.02
N ARG A 171 -9.40 14.80 -13.88
CA ARG A 171 -10.47 14.69 -12.88
C ARG A 171 -10.81 16.08 -12.33
N PRO A 172 -11.52 16.92 -13.10
CA PRO A 172 -11.90 18.27 -12.70
C PRO A 172 -12.86 18.32 -11.49
N ASP A 173 -13.42 17.18 -11.11
CA ASP A 173 -14.28 17.00 -9.93
C ASP A 173 -13.49 16.87 -8.61
N LEU A 174 -12.18 16.65 -8.64
CA LEU A 174 -11.35 16.50 -7.44
C LEU A 174 -11.03 17.85 -6.79
N SER A 175 -11.09 17.88 -5.46
CA SER A 175 -10.54 19.01 -4.69
C SER A 175 -9.02 18.91 -4.60
N LEU A 176 -8.34 19.99 -4.98
CA LEU A 176 -6.88 20.04 -5.07
C LEU A 176 -6.31 20.92 -3.96
N PHE A 177 -5.48 20.33 -3.11
CA PHE A 177 -4.79 21.01 -2.01
C PHE A 177 -3.28 20.99 -2.25
N ALA A 178 -2.57 22.01 -1.78
CA ALA A 178 -1.13 22.07 -1.92
C ALA A 178 -0.48 22.58 -0.62
N CYS A 179 0.61 21.94 -0.21
CA CYS A 179 1.41 22.39 0.93
C CYS A 179 2.90 22.15 0.70
N ALA A 180 3.72 22.59 1.65
CA ALA A 180 5.14 22.29 1.65
C ALA A 180 5.40 20.79 1.92
N HIS A 181 6.57 20.29 1.49
CA HIS A 181 6.94 18.90 1.71
C HIS A 181 7.22 18.62 3.21
N PRO A 182 6.83 17.46 3.76
CA PRO A 182 6.94 17.13 5.18
C PRO A 182 8.37 16.74 5.64
N SER A 183 9.41 17.03 4.86
CA SER A 183 10.78 16.64 5.23
C SER A 183 11.32 17.52 6.35
N PRO A 184 12.21 17.02 7.22
CA PRO A 184 12.79 17.84 8.29
C PRO A 184 13.46 19.10 7.78
N LYS A 185 14.12 19.02 6.61
CA LYS A 185 14.74 20.19 5.97
C LYS A 185 13.71 21.30 5.78
N VAL A 186 12.54 20.98 5.23
CA VAL A 186 11.49 21.97 4.93
C VAL A 186 10.77 22.41 6.20
N ILE A 187 10.35 21.46 7.05
CA ILE A 187 9.64 21.76 8.30
C ILE A 187 10.48 22.65 9.21
N ASN A 188 11.78 22.37 9.35
CA ASN A 188 12.66 23.11 10.25
C ASN A 188 13.30 24.35 9.60
N THR A 189 13.00 24.68 8.34
CA THR A 189 13.57 25.88 7.69
C THR A 189 13.08 27.16 8.37
N ARG A 190 11.81 27.21 8.81
CA ARG A 190 11.22 28.39 9.47
C ARG A 190 10.17 27.96 10.50
N PRO A 191 10.03 28.70 11.63
CA PRO A 191 8.90 28.53 12.54
C PRO A 191 7.57 28.65 11.79
N GLY A 192 6.58 27.81 12.14
CA GLY A 192 5.24 27.82 11.55
C GLY A 192 5.07 27.00 10.26
N ASN A 193 6.15 26.50 9.63
CA ASN A 193 6.02 25.65 8.43
C ASN A 193 5.23 24.37 8.70
N ARG A 194 5.45 23.75 9.87
CA ARG A 194 4.67 22.59 10.30
C ARG A 194 3.18 22.91 10.41
N ASP A 195 2.85 24.04 11.03
CA ASP A 195 1.46 24.46 11.26
C ASP A 195 0.77 24.80 9.95
N ALA A 196 1.47 25.40 8.99
CA ALA A 196 0.95 25.65 7.66
C ALA A 196 0.63 24.35 6.89
N ILE A 197 1.49 23.32 7.00
CA ILE A 197 1.20 22.00 6.43
C ILE A 197 -0.01 21.39 7.15
N LEU A 198 -0.04 21.44 8.47
CA LEU A 198 -1.13 20.90 9.29
C LEU A 198 -2.48 21.56 8.97
N ALA A 199 -2.49 22.87 8.73
CA ALA A 199 -3.70 23.61 8.33
C ALA A 199 -4.28 23.05 7.02
N VAL A 200 -3.46 22.86 5.99
CA VAL A 200 -3.90 22.27 4.71
C VAL A 200 -4.45 20.85 4.90
N LEU A 201 -3.82 20.04 5.75
CA LEU A 201 -4.32 18.70 6.06
C LEU A 201 -5.67 18.73 6.79
N ARG A 202 -5.86 19.70 7.69
CA ARG A 202 -7.15 19.91 8.36
C ARG A 202 -8.23 20.37 7.39
N ASP A 203 -7.89 21.22 6.41
CA ASP A 203 -8.82 21.62 5.36
C ASP A 203 -9.23 20.42 4.50
N ALA A 204 -8.27 19.57 4.12
CA ALA A 204 -8.56 18.32 3.40
C ALA A 204 -9.40 17.35 4.24
N ALA A 205 -9.17 17.27 5.55
CA ALA A 205 -9.98 16.48 6.49
C ALA A 205 -11.42 17.03 6.58
N ALA A 206 -11.58 18.35 6.70
CA ALA A 206 -12.90 18.97 6.79
C ALA A 206 -13.69 18.76 5.50
N PHE A 207 -13.03 18.86 4.34
CA PHE A 207 -13.64 18.55 3.05
C PHE A 207 -14.16 17.11 2.97
N LEU A 208 -13.45 16.15 3.56
CA LEU A 208 -13.88 14.76 3.62
C LEU A 208 -15.21 14.57 4.36
N GLU A 209 -15.45 15.36 5.40
CA GLU A 209 -16.69 15.32 6.20
C GLU A 209 -17.83 16.12 5.55
N GLN A 210 -17.53 17.13 4.73
CA GLN A 210 -18.55 18.02 4.17
C GLN A 210 -19.14 17.53 2.83
N ALA A 211 -18.43 16.73 2.03
CA ALA A 211 -19.02 16.35 0.74
C ALA A 211 -20.23 15.41 0.92
N PRO A 212 -21.30 15.63 0.12
CA PRO A 212 -22.57 14.92 0.26
C PRO A 212 -22.36 13.41 0.08
N GLY A 213 -22.53 12.69 1.18
CA GLY A 213 -22.19 11.27 1.34
C GLY A 213 -21.85 10.94 2.80
N ALA A 214 -21.39 11.94 3.56
CA ALA A 214 -21.21 11.86 5.00
C ALA A 214 -22.52 12.17 5.77
N THR A 215 -23.61 11.46 5.46
CA THR A 215 -24.71 11.38 6.44
C THR A 215 -24.34 10.27 7.41
N LEU A 216 -23.85 10.69 8.59
CA LEU A 216 -23.78 9.95 9.85
C LEU A 216 -23.90 8.42 9.71
N TYR A 217 -22.77 7.75 9.47
CA TYR A 217 -22.64 6.37 9.92
C TYR A 217 -22.51 6.43 11.45
N GLU A 218 -23.66 6.45 12.12
CA GLU A 218 -23.73 6.11 13.53
C GLU A 218 -22.97 4.80 13.74
N SER A 219 -22.12 4.80 14.76
CA SER A 219 -21.25 3.71 15.15
C SER A 219 -22.06 2.46 15.50
N GLN A 220 -22.42 1.67 14.48
CA GLN A 220 -22.72 0.27 14.64
C GLN A 220 -21.46 -0.53 14.31
N PRO A 221 -21.07 -1.53 15.14
CA PRO A 221 -20.03 -2.46 14.74
C PRO A 221 -20.42 -3.05 13.38
N PRO A 222 -19.48 -3.24 12.45
CA PRO A 222 -19.81 -3.65 11.10
C PRO A 222 -20.60 -4.95 11.17
N ARG A 223 -21.90 -4.89 10.84
CA ARG A 223 -22.61 -6.09 10.40
C ARG A 223 -21.85 -6.54 9.17
N LEU A 224 -21.19 -7.69 9.27
CA LEU A 224 -20.69 -8.41 8.10
C LEU A 224 -21.86 -8.49 7.12
N ALA A 225 -21.84 -7.65 6.09
CA ALA A 225 -22.60 -7.92 4.91
C ALA A 225 -22.00 -9.23 4.37
N LEU A 226 -22.77 -10.31 4.43
CA LEU A 226 -22.50 -11.50 3.62
C LEU A 226 -22.54 -11.03 2.16
N ILE A 227 -21.38 -10.59 1.65
CA ILE A 227 -21.13 -10.59 0.23
C ILE A 227 -21.20 -12.06 -0.13
N ALA A 228 -22.25 -12.47 -0.84
CA ALA A 228 -22.36 -13.80 -1.39
C ALA A 228 -21.08 -14.04 -2.21
N ARG A 229 -20.15 -14.82 -1.64
CA ARG A 229 -18.90 -15.17 -2.31
C ARG A 229 -19.33 -15.88 -3.58
N LYS A 230 -19.00 -15.29 -4.74
CA LYS A 230 -19.11 -16.00 -6.01
C LYS A 230 -18.35 -17.32 -5.82
N PRO A 231 -18.95 -18.48 -6.14
CA PRO A 231 -18.26 -19.75 -5.97
C PRO A 231 -16.94 -19.69 -6.74
N PRO A 232 -15.83 -20.19 -6.17
CA PRO A 232 -14.54 -20.16 -6.82
C PRO A 232 -14.65 -20.79 -8.20
N THR A 233 -14.01 -20.18 -9.18
CA THR A 233 -13.86 -20.74 -10.51
C THR A 233 -13.17 -22.10 -10.47
N ARG A 234 -13.32 -22.91 -11.51
CA ARG A 234 -12.69 -24.23 -11.62
C ARG A 234 -11.18 -24.16 -11.35
N ASP A 235 -10.51 -23.14 -11.89
CA ASP A 235 -9.07 -22.95 -11.73
C ASP A 235 -8.70 -22.52 -10.30
N GLU A 236 -9.52 -21.69 -9.66
CA GLU A 236 -9.33 -21.32 -8.24
C GLU A 236 -9.54 -22.53 -7.31
N GLN A 237 -10.49 -23.42 -7.62
CA GLN A 237 -10.71 -24.65 -6.85
C GLN A 237 -9.52 -25.62 -6.99
N VAL A 238 -8.99 -25.78 -8.21
CA VAL A 238 -7.78 -26.58 -8.46
C VAL A 238 -6.59 -25.99 -7.70
N ALA A 239 -6.38 -24.67 -7.78
CA ALA A 239 -5.30 -23.99 -7.07
C ALA A 239 -5.42 -24.13 -5.54
N GLN A 240 -6.64 -24.07 -5.00
CA GLN A 240 -6.89 -24.27 -3.56
C GLN A 240 -6.54 -25.69 -3.11
N HIS A 241 -6.96 -26.72 -3.86
CA HIS A 241 -6.62 -28.11 -3.52
C HIS A 241 -5.11 -28.38 -3.60
N ILE A 242 -4.44 -27.92 -4.66
CA ILE A 242 -2.98 -28.07 -4.80
C ILE A 242 -2.25 -27.35 -3.66
N THR A 243 -2.68 -26.13 -3.33
CA THR A 243 -2.08 -25.34 -2.24
C THR A 243 -2.23 -26.03 -0.88
N GLN A 244 -3.38 -26.65 -0.63
CA GLN A 244 -3.65 -27.34 0.62
C GLN A 244 -2.76 -28.59 0.78
N VAL A 245 -2.61 -29.38 -0.28
CA VAL A 245 -1.69 -30.52 -0.32
C VAL A 245 -0.24 -30.08 -0.09
N LEU A 246 0.21 -29.02 -0.77
CA LEU A 246 1.57 -28.48 -0.60
C LEU A 246 1.83 -28.01 0.83
N ARG A 247 0.86 -27.36 1.47
CA ARG A 247 0.98 -26.96 2.89
C ARG A 247 1.06 -28.17 3.81
N SER A 248 0.27 -29.21 3.57
CA SER A 248 0.31 -30.43 4.37
C SER A 248 1.67 -31.12 4.26
N LEU A 249 2.18 -31.31 3.04
CA LEU A 249 3.50 -31.92 2.78
C LEU A 249 4.65 -31.12 3.41
N VAL A 250 4.63 -29.78 3.31
CA VAL A 250 5.62 -28.92 3.98
C VAL A 250 5.53 -29.05 5.51
N SER A 251 4.33 -29.21 6.06
CA SER A 251 4.14 -29.40 7.50
C SER A 251 4.66 -30.77 7.96
N VAL A 252 4.49 -31.81 7.16
CA VAL A 252 5.01 -33.16 7.39
C VAL A 252 6.54 -33.15 7.32
N GLN A 253 7.14 -32.54 6.29
CA GLN A 253 8.59 -32.42 6.14
C GLN A 253 9.24 -31.72 7.35
N LYS A 254 8.60 -30.68 7.89
CA LYS A 254 9.06 -30.00 9.11
C LYS A 254 8.98 -30.87 10.36
N ARG A 255 7.99 -31.78 10.44
CA ARG A 255 7.84 -32.74 11.56
C ARG A 255 8.87 -33.87 11.46
N GLU A 256 9.13 -34.40 10.27
CA GLU A 256 10.18 -35.42 10.07
C GLU A 256 11.58 -34.89 10.39
N GLN A 257 11.88 -33.64 10.05
CA GLN A 257 13.15 -32.98 10.42
C GLN A 257 13.31 -32.78 11.94
N ALA A 258 12.25 -32.96 12.74
CA ALA A 258 12.26 -32.69 14.18
C ALA A 258 12.42 -33.94 15.09
N LYS A 259 12.27 -35.19 14.59
CA LYS A 259 12.72 -36.52 15.11
C LYS A 259 11.71 -37.68 14.91
N GLU A 260 12.28 -38.86 14.64
CA GLU A 260 11.83 -40.29 14.66
C GLU A 260 10.40 -40.70 14.23
N THR A 261 10.36 -41.25 13.01
CA THR A 261 9.59 -42.40 12.49
C THR A 261 8.22 -42.68 13.10
N THR A 262 7.20 -42.10 12.50
CA THR A 262 5.85 -42.67 12.49
C THR A 262 5.47 -42.90 11.03
N PHE A 263 4.89 -44.06 10.70
CA PHE A 263 4.36 -44.31 9.35
C PHE A 263 3.33 -43.23 9.01
N LEU A 264 3.68 -42.32 8.11
CA LEU A 264 2.79 -41.25 7.65
C LEU A 264 1.74 -41.84 6.70
N SER A 265 0.48 -41.72 7.09
CA SER A 265 -0.65 -42.00 6.20
C SER A 265 -0.95 -40.75 5.38
N PHE A 266 -0.75 -40.82 4.05
CA PHE A 266 -1.04 -39.73 3.10
C PHE A 266 -2.48 -39.79 2.55
N SER A 267 -3.39 -40.50 3.23
CA SER A 267 -4.74 -40.72 2.73
C SER A 267 -5.48 -39.41 2.45
N GLN A 268 -5.25 -38.38 3.27
CA GLN A 268 -5.93 -37.09 3.13
C GLN A 268 -5.37 -36.28 1.95
N GLU A 269 -4.06 -36.25 1.78
CA GLU A 269 -3.39 -35.59 0.65
C GLU A 269 -3.74 -36.27 -0.69
N ILE A 270 -3.84 -37.60 -0.69
CA ILE A 270 -4.27 -38.37 -1.86
C ILE A 270 -5.72 -38.00 -2.23
N ASP A 271 -6.63 -37.92 -1.26
CA ASP A 271 -8.01 -37.55 -1.52
C ASP A 271 -8.15 -36.11 -2.04
N GLU A 272 -7.34 -35.17 -1.55
CA GLU A 272 -7.32 -33.80 -2.05
C GLU A 272 -6.74 -33.69 -3.48
N LEU A 273 -5.68 -34.45 -3.79
CA LEU A 273 -5.14 -34.53 -5.15
C LEU A 273 -6.13 -35.16 -6.12
N LYS A 274 -6.84 -36.22 -5.70
CA LYS A 274 -7.91 -36.84 -6.50
C LYS A 274 -8.99 -35.83 -6.85
N ARG A 275 -9.43 -35.00 -5.90
CA ARG A 275 -10.41 -33.93 -6.15
C ARG A 275 -9.89 -32.90 -7.16
N ALA A 276 -8.62 -32.51 -7.07
CA ALA A 276 -8.01 -31.58 -8.03
C ALA A 276 -7.95 -32.18 -9.45
N LEU A 277 -7.59 -33.46 -9.57
CA LEU A 277 -7.48 -34.16 -10.85
C LEU A 277 -8.85 -34.42 -11.50
N VAL A 278 -9.88 -34.78 -10.72
CA VAL A 278 -11.27 -34.85 -11.21
C VAL A 278 -11.71 -33.47 -11.72
N LEU A 279 -11.39 -32.40 -10.99
CA LEU A 279 -11.65 -31.04 -11.46
C LEU A 279 -10.86 -30.71 -12.73
N LEU A 280 -9.73 -31.35 -13.03
CA LEU A 280 -8.99 -31.18 -14.29
C LEU A 280 -9.50 -32.09 -15.41
N GLY A 281 -10.46 -32.98 -15.14
CA GLY A 281 -11.01 -33.93 -16.11
C GLY A 281 -10.16 -35.19 -16.30
N ALA A 282 -9.31 -35.52 -15.34
CA ALA A 282 -8.58 -36.78 -15.31
C ALA A 282 -9.39 -37.85 -14.55
N ASP A 283 -9.39 -39.09 -15.04
CA ASP A 283 -9.91 -40.25 -14.30
C ASP A 283 -8.87 -40.72 -13.27
N VAL A 284 -9.24 -40.80 -11.99
CA VAL A 284 -8.35 -41.11 -10.84
C VAL A 284 -8.99 -42.05 -9.84
#